data_AF-A0A3B0RX75-F1
#
_entry.id   AF-A0A3B0RX75-F1
#
_cell.length_a   1.000
_cell.length_b   1.000
_cell.length_c   1.000
_cell.angle_alpha   90.00
_cell.angle_beta   90.00
_cell.angle_gamma   90.00
#
_symmetry.space_group_name_H-M   'P 1'
#
loop_
_entity.id
_entity.type
_entity.pdbx_description
1 polymer ?
#
loop_
_entity_poly.entity_id
_entity_poly.type
_entity_poly.pdbx_seq_one_letter_code
_entity_poly.pdbx_strand_id
1 'polypeptide(L)'
;MTDTPQTAYQVLALKYRPETFADLVGQEAMVRILKNAFEAGRIAQAFIMTGIRGTGKTTTARIIAKGMNCIGPDGNGGPTT
;
A
#
# COMPACT_ATOMS: atom_id res chain seq x y z
N MET A 1 0.09 35.42 -4.44
CA MET A 1 1.07 34.33 -4.53
C MET A 1 0.29 33.03 -4.69
N THR A 2 -0.02 32.66 -5.92
CA THR A 2 -0.74 31.42 -6.25
C THR A 2 0.20 30.57 -7.09
N ASP A 3 1.00 29.75 -6.40
CA ASP A 3 1.80 28.71 -7.03
C ASP A 3 0.85 27.57 -7.40
N THR A 4 0.41 27.55 -8.66
CA THR A 4 -0.31 26.40 -9.19
C THR A 4 0.75 25.39 -9.59
N PRO A 5 0.82 24.19 -8.96
CA PRO A 5 1.86 23.24 -9.32
C PRO A 5 1.62 22.81 -10.76
N GLN A 6 2.51 23.19 -11.67
CA GLN A 6 2.58 22.60 -13.00
C GLN A 6 2.65 21.09 -12.80
N THR A 7 1.67 20.34 -13.31
CA THR A 7 1.71 18.88 -13.33
C THR A 7 2.93 18.44 -14.14
N ALA A 8 4.04 18.25 -13.43
CA ALA A 8 5.29 17.81 -14.00
C ALA A 8 5.07 16.45 -14.67
N TYR A 9 5.75 16.23 -15.81
CA TYR A 9 5.67 14.98 -16.54
C TYR A 9 5.93 13.78 -15.61
N GLN A 10 4.91 12.96 -15.41
CA GLN A 10 4.99 11.78 -14.55
C GLN A 10 5.06 10.52 -15.39
N VAL A 11 6.06 9.68 -15.12
CA VAL A 11 6.20 8.37 -15.76
C VAL A 11 4.98 7.50 -15.44
N LEU A 12 4.42 6.82 -16.45
CA LEU A 12 3.20 6.01 -16.30
C LEU A 12 3.29 4.96 -15.20
N ALA A 13 4.47 4.37 -15.01
CA ALA A 13 4.73 3.40 -13.94
C ALA A 13 4.59 3.97 -12.52
N LEU A 14 4.73 5.30 -12.36
CA LEU A 14 4.47 5.99 -11.10
C LEU A 14 3.03 6.46 -11.02
N LYS A 15 2.45 6.90 -12.15
CA LYS A 15 1.05 7.35 -12.24
C LYS A 15 0.06 6.23 -11.89
N TYR A 16 0.30 5.01 -12.37
CA TYR A 16 -0.58 3.86 -12.15
C TYR A 16 -0.07 2.91 -11.05
N ARG A 17 0.84 3.38 -10.18
CA ARG A 17 1.33 2.55 -9.09
C ARG A 17 0.19 2.32 -8.09
N PRO A 18 -0.19 1.07 -7.81
CA PRO A 18 -1.25 0.75 -6.84
C PRO A 18 -1.10 1.51 -5.52
N GLU A 19 -2.21 2.03 -5.01
CA GLU A 19 -2.22 2.79 -3.76
C GLU A 19 -2.88 2.05 -2.59
N THR A 20 -3.79 1.13 -2.91
CA THR A 20 -4.56 0.33 -1.94
C THR A 20 -4.38 -1.16 -2.21
N PHE A 21 -4.83 -2.01 -1.28
CA PHE A 21 -4.82 -3.47 -1.48
C PHE A 21 -5.79 -3.93 -2.58
N ALA A 22 -6.84 -3.17 -2.89
CA ALA A 22 -7.77 -3.47 -3.97
C ALA A 22 -7.13 -3.27 -5.36
N ASP A 23 -6.16 -2.37 -5.48
CA ASP A 23 -5.45 -2.07 -6.74
C ASP A 23 -4.34 -3.08 -7.06
N LEU A 24 -4.02 -3.99 -6.13
CA LEU A 24 -2.97 -5.00 -6.29
C LEU A 24 -3.46 -6.19 -7.11
N VAL A 25 -2.94 -6.32 -8.32
CA VAL A 25 -3.26 -7.44 -9.22
C VAL A 25 -2.42 -8.67 -8.91
N GLY A 26 -3.07 -9.84 -8.75
CA GLY A 26 -2.41 -11.14 -8.65
C GLY A 26 -1.81 -11.50 -7.29
N GLN A 27 -1.98 -10.66 -6.26
CA GLN A 27 -1.45 -10.88 -4.90
C GLN A 27 -2.55 -11.21 -3.87
N GLU A 28 -3.64 -11.83 -4.31
CA GLU A 28 -4.85 -12.04 -3.50
C GLU A 28 -4.60 -12.84 -2.23
N ALA A 29 -3.79 -13.90 -2.28
CA ALA A 29 -3.47 -14.71 -1.12
C ALA A 29 -2.75 -13.90 -0.03
N MET A 30 -1.79 -13.04 -0.43
CA MET A 30 -1.08 -12.18 0.49
C MET A 30 -2.00 -11.11 1.08
N VAL A 31 -2.85 -10.48 0.25
CA VAL A 31 -3.83 -9.49 0.71
C VAL A 31 -4.77 -10.10 1.75
N ARG A 32 -5.26 -11.33 1.53
CA ARG A 32 -6.11 -12.04 2.50
C ARG A 32 -5.40 -12.29 3.84
N ILE A 33 -4.14 -12.76 3.80
CA ILE A 33 -3.35 -13.00 5.02
C ILE A 33 -3.18 -11.70 5.81
N LEU A 34 -2.84 -10.60 5.12
CA LEU A 34 -2.66 -9.31 5.77
C LEU A 34 -3.96 -8.78 6.37
N LYS A 35 -5.07 -8.85 5.63
CA LYS A 35 -6.41 -8.47 6.15
C LYS A 35 -6.74 -9.21 7.43
N ASN A 36 -6.58 -10.54 7.42
CA ASN A 36 -6.85 -11.35 8.60
C ASN A 36 -5.90 -11.03 9.77
N ALA A 37 -4.62 -10.76 9.48
CA ALA A 37 -3.63 -10.40 10.50
C ALA A 37 -3.95 -9.06 11.16
N PHE A 38 -4.44 -8.10 10.37
CA PHE A 38 -4.91 -6.81 10.83
C PHE A 38 -6.17 -6.93 11.70
N GLU A 39 -7.17 -7.70 11.26
CA GLU A 39 -8.40 -7.97 12.03
C GLU A 39 -8.11 -8.69 13.35
N ALA A 40 -7.16 -9.63 13.35
CA ALA A 40 -6.76 -10.37 14.54
C ALA A 40 -5.80 -9.60 15.46
N GLY A 41 -5.32 -8.41 15.06
CA GLY A 41 -4.28 -7.66 15.78
C GLY A 41 -2.93 -8.39 15.88
N ARG A 42 -2.66 -9.34 14.97
CA ARG A 42 -1.46 -10.19 14.95
C ARG A 42 -0.61 -9.90 13.72
N ILE A 43 0.04 -8.74 13.70
CA ILE A 43 0.89 -8.32 12.59
C ILE A 43 2.30 -8.91 12.79
N ALA A 44 2.87 -9.46 11.71
CA ALA A 44 4.26 -9.93 11.72
C ALA A 44 5.24 -8.76 11.92
N GLN A 45 6.30 -8.98 12.69
CA GLN A 45 7.32 -7.96 12.93
C GLN A 45 8.20 -7.66 11.70
N ALA A 46 8.31 -8.61 10.77
CA ALA A 46 9.14 -8.48 9.59
C ALA A 46 8.46 -9.09 8.35
N PHE A 47 8.61 -8.40 7.22
CA PHE A 47 8.10 -8.84 5.91
C PHE A 47 9.25 -8.93 4.91
N ILE A 48 9.40 -10.08 4.27
CA ILE A 48 10.39 -10.30 3.20
C ILE A 48 9.64 -10.41 1.88
N MET A 49 9.95 -9.52 0.94
CA MET A 49 9.36 -9.50 -0.41
C MET A 49 10.42 -9.84 -1.45
N THR A 50 10.23 -10.94 -2.18
CA THR A 50 11.16 -11.46 -3.18
C THR A 50 10.50 -11.58 -4.57
N GLY A 51 11.31 -11.76 -5.62
CA GLY A 51 10.84 -11.93 -7.00
C GLY A 51 11.49 -11.00 -8.02
N ILE A 52 11.14 -11.16 -9.31
CA ILE A 52 11.73 -10.42 -10.45
C ILE A 52 11.41 -8.92 -10.44
N ARG A 53 12.16 -8.10 -11.17
CA ARG A 53 11.90 -6.64 -11.27
C ARG A 53 10.48 -6.39 -11.79
N GLY A 54 9.80 -5.39 -11.21
CA GLY A 54 8.48 -4.97 -11.68
C GLY A 54 7.28 -5.72 -11.07
N THR A 55 7.47 -6.76 -10.25
CA THR A 55 6.38 -7.53 -9.62
C THR A 55 5.64 -6.83 -8.47
N GLY A 56 5.91 -5.55 -8.23
CA GLY A 56 5.21 -4.81 -7.19
C GLY A 56 5.73 -5.00 -5.76
N LYS A 57 6.91 -5.60 -5.52
CA LYS A 57 7.51 -5.76 -4.17
C LYS A 57 7.52 -4.45 -3.37
N THR A 58 8.16 -3.42 -3.90
CA THR A 58 8.29 -2.13 -3.20
C THR A 58 6.94 -1.39 -3.13
N THR A 59 6.04 -1.63 -4.07
CA THR A 59 4.67 -1.08 -4.03
C THR A 59 3.88 -1.70 -2.89
N THR A 60 3.94 -3.03 -2.77
CA THR A 60 3.27 -3.79 -1.72
C THR A 60 3.77 -3.39 -0.34
N ALA A 61 5.09 -3.25 -0.17
CA ALA A 61 5.71 -2.72 1.04
C ALA A 61 5.11 -1.37 1.47
N ARG A 62 4.94 -0.47 0.50
CA ARG A 62 4.39 0.87 0.73
C ARG A 62 2.93 0.81 1.17
N ILE A 63 2.13 -0.06 0.56
CA ILE A 63 0.71 -0.23 0.91
C ILE A 63 0.58 -0.81 2.32
N ILE A 64 1.40 -1.82 2.68
CA ILE A 64 1.44 -2.38 4.05
C ILE A 64 1.78 -1.28 5.07
N ALA A 65 2.81 -0.48 4.80
CA ALA A 65 3.21 0.62 5.68
C ALA A 65 2.11 1.68 5.81
N LYS A 66 1.38 2.00 4.73
CA LYS A 66 0.20 2.87 4.78
C LYS A 66 -0.89 2.28 5.66
N GLY A 67 -1.20 0.99 5.51
CA GLY A 67 -2.21 0.29 6.30
C GLY A 67 -1.87 0.25 7.79
N MET A 68 -0.60 0.04 8.15
CA MET A 68 -0.13 0.06 9.54
C MET A 68 -0.15 1.46 10.17
N ASN A 69 0.15 2.50 9.39
CA ASN A 69 0.21 3.88 9.87
C ASN A 69 -1.09 4.66 9.65
N CYS A 70 -2.17 3.98 9.24
CA CYS A 70 -3.44 4.63 8.95
C CYS A 70 -4.04 5.17 10.25
N ILE A 71 -3.93 6.48 10.44
CA ILE A 71 -4.76 7.22 11.38
C ILE A 71 -5.90 7.80 10.56
N GLY A 72 -7.11 7.29 10.76
CA GLY A 72 -8.30 7.75 10.05
C GLY A 72 -8.54 9.24 10.35
N PRO A 73 -9.44 9.90 9.62
CA PRO A 73 -9.78 11.30 9.88
C PRO A 73 -10.21 11.56 11.34
N ASP A 74 -10.75 10.54 12.01
CA ASP A 74 -11.20 10.59 13.40
C ASP A 74 -10.11 10.13 14.42
N GLY A 75 -8.86 9.92 13.98
CA GLY A 75 -7.75 9.44 14.82
C GLY A 75 -7.82 7.94 15.19
N ASN A 76 -8.94 7.28 14.88
CA ASN A 76 -9.20 5.86 15.12
C ASN A 76 -9.14 5.05 13.82
N GLY A 77 -8.04 5.23 13.06
CA GLY A 77 -7.87 4.55 11.77
C GLY A 77 -7.72 3.05 11.93
N GLY A 78 -8.69 2.30 11.43
CA GLY A 78 -8.49 0.89 11.15
C GLY A 78 -7.55 0.71 9.96
N PRO A 79 -6.87 -0.45 9.87
CA PRO A 79 -6.04 -0.78 8.72
C PRO A 79 -6.88 -0.78 7.44
N THR A 80 -6.46 0.01 6.45
CA THR A 80 -7.16 0.13 5.16
C THR A 80 -7.17 -1.21 4.45
N THR A 81 -8.36 -1.81 4.28
CA THR A 81 -8.59 -3.07 3.55
C THR A 81 -8.59 -2.89 2.04
#